data_AF-A0A965TBD6-F1
#
_entry.id   AF-A0A965TBD6-F1
#
_cell.length_a   1.000
_cell.length_b   1.000
_cell.length_c   1.000
_cell.angle_alpha   90.00
_cell.angle_beta   90.00
_cell.angle_gamma   90.00
#
_symmetry.space_group_name_H-M   'P 1'
#
loop_
_entity.id
_entity.type
_entity.pdbx_description
1 polymer ?
#
loop_
_entity_poly.entity_id
_entity_poly.type
_entity_poly.pdbx_seq_one_letter_code
_entity_poly.pdbx_strand_id
1 'polypeptide(L)'
;MSKAFMVFCLALATLFFALETEVQGIITFLLFISIILIFERDIMPTYLPILLAAMSVLRMYDSFNIFKNYAWIIVIVIISVVFHIIYYRPRKMQRGKRLGKLFFPYVAVSAALLLGGIGSITSAEYFNPTTLYYVLALGVGMLVSYLIFHKYINPRRDYDTKEYFAFAMFIAGVFAFIMLALQYATNAIPALLGPPFTYNIIERFFSISNNLSTIILMIMPFSFYVAAKKKYGVICFISGVLQGFTMLFSSSRSGLFFSFALTLPLIIITMYLDKAKRKQYAIALAIIAALVAIIIVVGYEKIWIPMFTNYAFRLQDNWKMYLLIAIASILVVSYFIALYVMPKRLQRVLVLATAAVFLIMCAGVFVFWEKALVILVKMDYSRGMMADLAMKNFYRFPIFGTGIGYSGTDAYYQPRTATMHFYHSAPIQIIGSMGLVGVIAYAYMFVSRIRLLRQNKSFFNFTIYLCTLGLYLMSLVNPGIFVPLMFMLQLTLYYVLAEQNTKTTAKR
;
A
#
# COMPACT_ATOMS: atom_id res chain seq x y z
N MET A 1 25.78 -2.29 -0.75
CA MET A 1 25.36 -1.30 -1.77
C MET A 1 25.07 0.06 -1.14
N SER A 2 25.47 1.16 -1.79
CA SER A 2 25.47 2.53 -1.22
C SER A 2 24.15 3.28 -1.47
N LYS A 3 23.93 4.38 -0.73
CA LYS A 3 22.78 5.32 -0.96
C LYS A 3 22.75 5.88 -2.39
N ALA A 4 23.91 5.97 -3.06
CA ALA A 4 24.02 6.39 -4.45
C ALA A 4 23.26 5.45 -5.39
N PHE A 5 23.30 4.13 -5.15
CA PHE A 5 22.52 3.17 -5.94
C PHE A 5 21.01 3.44 -5.88
N MET A 6 20.48 3.77 -4.70
CA MET A 6 19.05 4.07 -4.56
C MET A 6 18.64 5.35 -5.28
N VAL A 7 19.49 6.38 -5.20
CA VAL A 7 19.27 7.65 -5.91
C VAL A 7 19.35 7.43 -7.42
N PHE A 8 20.28 6.60 -7.89
CA PHE A 8 20.36 6.19 -9.29
C PHE A 8 19.08 5.47 -9.74
N CYS A 9 18.56 4.51 -8.96
CA CYS A 9 17.28 3.86 -9.27
C CYS A 9 16.11 4.86 -9.33
N LEU A 10 16.06 5.84 -8.42
CA LEU A 10 15.04 6.90 -8.43
C LEU A 10 15.13 7.75 -9.70
N ALA A 11 16.33 8.19 -10.08
CA ALA A 11 16.55 9.00 -11.27
C ALA A 11 16.13 8.22 -12.53
N LEU A 12 16.50 6.95 -12.61
CA LEU A 12 16.13 6.06 -13.72
C LEU A 12 14.61 5.86 -13.81
N ALA A 13 13.94 5.56 -12.68
CA ALA A 13 12.48 5.40 -12.64
C ALA A 13 11.77 6.69 -13.05
N THR A 14 12.27 7.83 -12.56
CA THR A 14 11.74 9.16 -12.91
C THR A 14 11.89 9.45 -14.39
N LEU A 15 13.06 9.13 -14.97
CA LEU A 15 13.32 9.32 -16.39
C LEU A 15 12.35 8.51 -17.26
N PHE A 16 12.23 7.20 -17.01
CA PHE A 16 11.32 6.34 -17.77
C PHE A 16 9.86 6.78 -17.64
N PHE A 17 9.44 7.20 -16.45
CA PHE A 17 8.08 7.67 -16.21
C PHE A 17 7.81 9.05 -16.83
N ALA A 18 8.80 9.94 -16.85
CA ALA A 18 8.69 11.25 -17.48
C ALA A 18 8.66 11.17 -19.02
N LEU A 19 9.39 10.20 -19.58
CA LEU A 19 9.45 9.95 -21.03
C LEU A 19 8.35 9.01 -21.54
N GLU A 20 7.42 8.56 -20.68
CA GLU A 20 6.35 7.61 -21.05
C GLU A 20 6.90 6.31 -21.69
N THR A 21 8.03 5.84 -21.17
CA THR A 21 8.74 4.61 -21.61
C THR A 21 8.78 3.58 -20.48
N GLU A 22 7.65 3.40 -19.80
CA GLU A 22 7.54 2.55 -18.61
C GLU A 22 7.84 1.08 -18.91
N VAL A 23 7.50 0.57 -20.11
CA VAL A 23 7.80 -0.81 -20.52
C VAL A 23 9.31 -1.05 -20.51
N GLN A 24 10.08 -0.15 -21.14
CA GLN A 24 11.54 -0.21 -21.16
C GLN A 24 12.11 -0.07 -19.75
N GLY A 25 11.50 0.81 -18.93
CA GLY A 25 11.88 0.96 -17.52
C GLY A 25 11.69 -0.31 -16.70
N ILE A 26 10.54 -0.97 -16.84
CA ILE A 26 10.24 -2.23 -16.15
C ILE A 26 11.21 -3.33 -16.59
N ILE A 27 11.45 -3.49 -17.90
CA ILE A 27 12.43 -4.46 -18.41
C ILE A 27 13.82 -4.18 -17.85
N THR A 28 14.24 -2.91 -17.84
CA THR A 28 15.54 -2.49 -17.29
C THR A 28 15.65 -2.85 -15.80
N PHE A 29 14.62 -2.58 -14.99
CA PHE A 29 14.62 -2.96 -13.59
C PHE A 29 14.62 -4.48 -13.38
N LEU A 30 13.89 -5.25 -14.18
CA LEU A 30 13.91 -6.71 -14.11
C LEU A 30 15.29 -7.30 -14.47
N LEU A 31 15.99 -6.71 -15.44
CA LEU A 31 17.37 -7.05 -15.75
C LEU A 31 18.32 -6.68 -14.59
N PHE A 32 18.17 -5.48 -14.00
CA PHE A 32 18.95 -5.09 -12.82
C PHE A 32 18.72 -6.03 -11.63
N ILE A 33 17.48 -6.43 -11.38
CA ILE A 33 17.14 -7.43 -10.36
C ILE A 33 17.85 -8.76 -10.66
N SER A 34 17.81 -9.21 -11.91
CA SER A 34 18.44 -10.46 -12.36
C SER A 34 19.96 -10.42 -12.17
N ILE A 35 20.62 -9.31 -12.52
CA ILE A 35 22.05 -9.08 -12.31
C ILE A 35 22.38 -9.13 -10.81
N ILE A 36 21.62 -8.42 -9.96
CA ILE A 36 21.84 -8.45 -8.50
C ILE A 36 21.69 -9.87 -7.97
N LEU A 37 20.67 -10.63 -8.39
CA LEU A 37 20.48 -12.02 -7.97
C LEU A 37 21.64 -12.94 -8.37
N ILE A 38 22.32 -12.67 -9.49
CA ILE A 38 23.47 -13.47 -9.93
C ILE A 38 24.72 -13.10 -9.12
N PHE A 39 25.03 -11.81 -8.98
CA PHE A 39 26.32 -11.36 -8.43
C PHE A 39 26.32 -11.17 -6.91
N GLU A 40 25.17 -10.93 -6.29
CA GLU A 40 25.07 -10.66 -4.86
C GLU A 40 24.39 -11.82 -4.11
N ARG A 41 24.94 -12.16 -2.95
CA ARG A 41 24.29 -13.12 -2.03
C ARG A 41 23.14 -12.48 -1.25
N ASP A 42 23.25 -11.19 -0.95
CA ASP A 42 22.18 -10.46 -0.26
C ASP A 42 21.17 -9.96 -1.27
N ILE A 43 19.91 -10.35 -1.10
CA ILE A 43 18.83 -9.95 -2.00
C ILE A 43 18.15 -8.64 -1.60
N MET A 44 18.44 -8.10 -0.41
CA MET A 44 17.85 -6.82 0.04
C MET A 44 17.97 -5.69 -0.99
N PRO A 45 19.06 -5.55 -1.76
CA PRO A 45 19.17 -4.49 -2.77
C PRO A 45 18.24 -4.61 -3.96
N THR A 46 17.68 -5.80 -4.23
CA THR A 46 16.66 -5.99 -5.27
C THR A 46 15.34 -5.29 -4.94
N TYR A 47 15.09 -5.01 -3.65
CA TYR A 47 13.80 -4.54 -3.18
C TYR A 47 13.37 -3.21 -3.80
N LEU A 48 14.26 -2.20 -3.81
CA LEU A 48 13.90 -0.89 -4.35
C LEU A 48 13.62 -0.97 -5.87
N PRO A 49 14.46 -1.61 -6.71
CA PRO A 49 14.13 -1.90 -8.10
C PRO A 49 12.77 -2.58 -8.29
N ILE A 50 12.45 -3.62 -7.50
CA ILE A 50 11.15 -4.32 -7.56
C ILE A 50 10.00 -3.34 -7.27
N LEU A 51 10.15 -2.54 -6.21
CA LEU A 51 9.15 -1.57 -5.78
C LEU A 51 8.92 -0.48 -6.84
N LEU A 52 9.99 0.10 -7.39
CA LEU A 52 9.89 1.12 -8.43
C LEU A 52 9.28 0.56 -9.72
N ALA A 53 9.69 -0.63 -10.16
CA ALA A 53 9.08 -1.29 -11.32
C ALA A 53 7.59 -1.55 -11.11
N ALA A 54 7.18 -2.05 -9.94
CA ALA A 54 5.78 -2.28 -9.61
C ALA A 54 4.96 -0.97 -9.57
N MET A 55 5.56 0.13 -9.12
CA MET A 55 4.93 1.45 -9.14
C MET A 55 4.79 2.00 -10.55
N SER A 56 5.78 1.81 -11.44
CA SER A 56 5.69 2.24 -12.84
C SER A 56 4.56 1.56 -13.61
N VAL A 57 4.23 0.29 -13.29
CA VAL A 57 3.11 -0.44 -13.90
C VAL A 57 1.75 0.23 -13.61
N LEU A 58 1.64 1.06 -12.57
CA LEU A 58 0.36 1.67 -12.20
C LEU A 58 -0.29 2.46 -13.33
N ARG A 59 0.48 3.23 -14.10
CA ARG A 59 -0.02 3.98 -15.27
C ARG A 59 -0.46 3.06 -16.41
N MET A 60 0.04 1.83 -16.43
CA MET A 60 -0.20 0.80 -17.44
C MET A 60 -1.26 -0.22 -17.03
N TYR A 61 -2.24 0.18 -16.20
CA TYR A 61 -3.23 -0.71 -15.56
C TYR A 61 -3.99 -1.61 -16.56
N ASP A 62 -4.24 -1.15 -17.78
CA ASP A 62 -4.95 -1.89 -18.84
C ASP A 62 -4.04 -2.37 -19.99
N SER A 63 -2.73 -2.45 -19.76
CA SER A 63 -1.74 -2.72 -20.81
C SER A 63 -1.27 -4.18 -20.87
N PHE A 64 -2.06 -5.14 -20.37
CA PHE A 64 -1.67 -6.56 -20.35
C PHE A 64 -1.20 -7.09 -21.71
N ASN A 65 -1.89 -6.71 -22.79
CA ASN A 65 -1.54 -7.13 -24.15
C ASN A 65 -0.14 -6.66 -24.57
N ILE A 66 0.33 -5.52 -24.05
CA ILE A 66 1.69 -5.03 -24.30
C ILE A 66 2.69 -5.93 -23.57
N PHE A 67 2.45 -6.22 -22.29
CA PHE A 67 3.35 -7.04 -21.47
C PHE A 67 3.45 -8.50 -21.93
N LYS A 68 2.41 -9.05 -22.56
CA LYS A 68 2.43 -10.39 -23.14
C LYS A 68 3.60 -10.58 -24.11
N ASN A 69 3.92 -9.56 -24.93
CA ASN A 69 5.02 -9.60 -25.89
C ASN A 69 6.40 -9.62 -25.23
N TYR A 70 6.48 -9.26 -23.94
CA TYR A 70 7.71 -9.23 -23.17
C TYR A 70 7.78 -10.34 -22.11
N ALA A 71 6.88 -11.33 -22.15
CA ALA A 71 6.83 -12.41 -21.16
C ALA A 71 8.16 -13.20 -21.02
N TRP A 72 9.01 -13.19 -22.05
CA TRP A 72 10.36 -13.79 -22.02
C TRP A 72 11.24 -13.23 -20.88
N ILE A 73 11.03 -11.98 -20.44
CA ILE A 73 11.81 -11.39 -19.35
C ILE A 73 11.57 -12.12 -18.02
N ILE A 74 10.36 -12.67 -17.83
CA ILE A 74 10.00 -13.43 -16.62
C ILE A 74 10.86 -14.70 -16.54
N VAL A 75 11.15 -15.33 -17.68
CA VAL A 75 12.01 -16.52 -17.75
C VAL A 75 13.42 -16.19 -17.25
N ILE A 76 13.97 -15.04 -17.64
CA ILE A 76 15.29 -14.59 -17.17
C ILE A 76 15.27 -14.40 -15.65
N VAL A 77 14.26 -13.71 -15.11
CA VAL A 77 14.13 -13.50 -13.67
C VAL A 77 14.02 -14.83 -12.92
N ILE A 78 13.24 -15.79 -13.43
CA ILE A 78 13.11 -17.13 -12.83
C ILE A 78 14.47 -17.85 -12.84
N ILE A 79 15.19 -17.84 -13.97
CA ILE A 79 16.53 -18.44 -14.08
C ILE A 79 17.47 -17.81 -13.05
N SER A 80 17.46 -16.48 -12.91
CA SER A 80 18.29 -15.78 -11.92
C SER A 80 17.93 -16.14 -10.48
N VAL A 81 16.64 -16.27 -10.15
CA VAL A 81 16.19 -16.74 -8.82
C VAL A 81 16.66 -18.18 -8.57
N VAL A 82 16.48 -19.08 -9.54
CA VAL A 82 16.92 -20.48 -9.44
C VAL A 82 18.43 -20.57 -9.28
N PHE A 83 19.19 -19.85 -10.11
CA PHE A 83 20.64 -19.72 -9.99
C PHE A 83 21.04 -19.24 -8.60
N HIS A 84 20.43 -18.17 -8.09
CA HIS A 84 20.72 -17.61 -6.78
C HIS A 84 20.54 -18.65 -5.67
N ILE A 85 19.44 -19.42 -5.71
CA ILE A 85 19.15 -20.46 -4.72
C ILE A 85 20.18 -21.60 -4.79
N ILE A 86 20.57 -22.03 -5.99
CA ILE A 86 21.51 -23.14 -6.22
C ILE A 86 22.94 -22.75 -5.85
N TYR A 87 23.40 -21.58 -6.32
CA TYR A 87 24.77 -21.10 -6.15
C TYR A 87 25.02 -20.59 -4.73
N TYR A 88 24.13 -19.74 -4.21
CA TYR A 88 24.21 -19.23 -2.84
C TYR A 88 23.46 -20.16 -1.87
N ARG A 89 23.90 -21.42 -1.73
CA ARG A 89 23.23 -22.36 -0.82
C ARG A 89 23.08 -21.77 0.59
N PRO A 90 21.88 -21.84 1.21
CA PRO A 90 21.67 -21.29 2.54
C PRO A 90 22.61 -21.94 3.56
N ARG A 91 23.28 -21.13 4.39
CA ARG A 91 24.08 -21.66 5.52
C ARG A 91 23.19 -22.52 6.42
N LYS A 92 23.74 -23.59 7.02
CA LYS A 92 23.01 -24.50 7.93
C LYS A 92 22.41 -23.70 9.11
N MET A 93 21.12 -23.38 9.03
CA MET A 93 20.34 -22.82 10.15
C MET A 93 19.83 -23.95 11.05
N GLN A 94 19.77 -23.70 12.36
CA GLN A 94 19.14 -24.61 13.34
C GLN A 94 17.70 -24.97 12.90
N ARG A 95 17.31 -26.24 13.06
CA ARG A 95 16.11 -26.85 12.46
C ARG A 95 14.82 -26.06 12.75
N GLY A 96 14.62 -25.57 13.97
CA GLY A 96 13.47 -24.72 14.35
C GLY A 96 13.54 -23.26 13.88
N LYS A 97 14.71 -22.77 13.47
CA LYS A 97 14.91 -21.40 12.96
C LYS A 97 14.76 -21.30 11.44
N ARG A 98 14.79 -22.43 10.71
CA ARG A 98 14.78 -22.50 9.23
C ARG A 98 13.53 -21.95 8.58
N LEU A 99 12.36 -22.20 9.16
CA LEU A 99 11.07 -21.92 8.52
C LEU A 99 10.57 -20.51 8.84
N GLY A 100 10.92 -19.96 10.00
CA GLY A 100 10.42 -18.66 10.45
C GLY A 100 9.05 -18.74 11.10
N LYS A 101 8.65 -17.68 11.81
CA LYS A 101 7.44 -17.66 12.67
C LYS A 101 6.13 -17.62 11.87
N LEU A 102 6.17 -17.16 10.63
CA LEU A 102 4.98 -17.02 9.78
C LEU A 102 4.84 -18.13 8.74
N PHE A 103 5.69 -19.16 8.79
CA PHE A 103 5.64 -20.29 7.85
C PHE A 103 4.26 -20.96 7.80
N PHE A 104 3.77 -21.46 8.94
CA PHE A 104 2.48 -22.16 8.99
C PHE A 104 1.29 -21.25 8.63
N PRO A 105 1.26 -19.98 9.03
CA PRO A 105 0.28 -19.05 8.49
C PRO A 105 0.28 -18.94 6.96
N TYR A 106 1.46 -18.85 6.32
CA TYR A 106 1.55 -18.83 4.85
C TYR A 106 1.09 -20.15 4.23
N VAL A 107 1.40 -21.29 4.86
CA VAL A 107 0.90 -22.61 4.43
C VAL A 107 -0.63 -22.65 4.50
N ALA A 108 -1.23 -22.19 5.60
CA ALA A 108 -2.68 -22.17 5.77
C ALA A 108 -3.38 -21.31 4.70
N VAL A 109 -2.87 -20.11 4.42
CA VAL A 109 -3.40 -19.24 3.36
C VAL A 109 -3.21 -19.87 1.98
N SER A 110 -2.06 -20.51 1.72
CA SER A 110 -1.81 -21.22 0.46
C SER A 110 -2.79 -22.37 0.26
N ALA A 111 -3.06 -23.15 1.30
CA ALA A 111 -4.04 -24.23 1.27
C ALA A 111 -5.45 -23.69 1.02
N ALA A 112 -5.86 -22.61 1.72
CA ALA A 112 -7.17 -22.00 1.51
C ALA A 112 -7.38 -21.50 0.07
N LEU A 113 -6.35 -20.94 -0.55
CA LEU A 113 -6.39 -20.47 -1.94
C LEU A 113 -6.49 -21.64 -2.94
N LEU A 114 -5.72 -22.71 -2.72
CA LEU A 114 -5.73 -23.89 -3.58
C LEU A 114 -7.05 -24.68 -3.47
N LEU A 115 -7.59 -24.80 -2.26
CA LEU A 115 -8.83 -25.53 -1.97
C LEU A 115 -10.08 -24.69 -2.23
N GLY A 116 -9.94 -23.38 -2.47
CA GLY A 116 -11.05 -22.48 -2.71
C GLY A 116 -11.85 -22.89 -3.94
N GLY A 117 -13.16 -23.08 -3.78
CA GLY A 117 -14.06 -23.49 -4.85
C GLY A 117 -14.26 -25.01 -5.00
N ILE A 118 -13.66 -25.86 -4.16
CA ILE A 118 -13.95 -27.31 -4.19
C ILE A 118 -15.45 -27.55 -4.03
N GLY A 119 -16.04 -28.19 -5.04
CA GLY A 119 -17.48 -28.50 -5.08
C GLY A 119 -18.36 -27.38 -5.66
N SER A 120 -17.79 -26.26 -6.13
CA SER A 120 -18.56 -25.14 -6.68
C SER A 120 -17.99 -24.54 -7.97
N ILE A 121 -16.67 -24.38 -8.05
CA ILE A 121 -16.02 -23.74 -9.21
C ILE A 121 -15.95 -24.73 -10.36
N THR A 122 -16.19 -24.25 -11.59
CA THR A 122 -16.02 -25.10 -12.76
C THR A 122 -14.54 -25.33 -13.05
N SER A 123 -14.21 -26.44 -13.71
CA SER A 123 -12.83 -26.72 -14.12
C SER A 123 -12.29 -25.63 -15.07
N ALA A 124 -13.15 -25.09 -15.94
CA ALA A 124 -12.77 -24.01 -16.87
C ALA A 124 -12.38 -22.72 -16.14
N GLU A 125 -13.13 -22.33 -15.11
CA GLU A 125 -12.81 -21.15 -14.28
C GLU A 125 -11.55 -21.36 -13.43
N TYR A 126 -11.37 -22.55 -12.85
CA TYR A 126 -10.22 -22.84 -11.99
C TYR A 126 -8.91 -22.88 -12.77
N PHE A 127 -8.89 -23.54 -13.94
CA PHE A 127 -7.70 -23.65 -14.79
C PHE A 127 -7.50 -22.46 -15.73
N ASN A 128 -8.30 -21.39 -15.60
CA ASN A 128 -8.04 -20.14 -16.29
C ASN A 128 -6.66 -19.58 -15.89
N PRO A 129 -5.81 -19.14 -16.84
CA PRO A 129 -4.47 -18.63 -16.52
C PRO A 129 -4.45 -17.49 -15.50
N THR A 130 -5.46 -16.62 -15.51
CA THR A 130 -5.60 -15.53 -14.54
C THR A 130 -5.88 -16.09 -13.15
N THR A 131 -6.83 -17.01 -13.02
CA THR A 131 -7.14 -17.69 -11.76
C THR A 131 -5.91 -18.38 -11.19
N LEU A 132 -5.20 -19.16 -12.02
CA LEU A 132 -3.97 -19.84 -11.62
C LEU A 132 -2.89 -18.86 -11.16
N TYR A 133 -2.72 -17.73 -11.86
CA TYR A 133 -1.81 -16.67 -11.42
C TYR A 133 -2.16 -16.17 -10.02
N TYR A 134 -3.42 -15.82 -9.73
CA TYR A 134 -3.79 -15.31 -8.40
C TYR A 134 -3.68 -16.39 -7.31
N VAL A 135 -4.18 -17.61 -7.55
CA VAL A 135 -4.11 -18.73 -6.60
C VAL A 135 -2.65 -19.06 -6.26
N LEU A 136 -1.79 -19.19 -7.29
CA LEU A 136 -0.38 -19.54 -7.10
C LEU A 136 0.41 -18.37 -6.53
N ALA A 137 0.27 -17.15 -7.07
CA ALA A 137 1.06 -16.01 -6.66
C ALA A 137 0.72 -15.55 -5.23
N LEU A 138 -0.57 -15.51 -4.86
CA LEU A 138 -0.99 -15.14 -3.48
C LEU A 138 -0.76 -16.26 -2.46
N GLY A 139 -0.81 -17.52 -2.90
CA GLY A 139 -0.60 -18.68 -2.05
C GLY A 139 0.86 -19.10 -2.01
N VAL A 140 1.19 -20.13 -2.80
CA VAL A 140 2.51 -20.76 -2.82
C VAL A 140 3.63 -19.75 -3.13
N GLY A 141 3.39 -18.80 -4.03
CA GLY A 141 4.32 -17.73 -4.39
C GLY A 141 4.70 -16.85 -3.20
N MET A 142 3.74 -16.44 -2.36
CA MET A 142 4.03 -15.68 -1.14
C MET A 142 4.77 -16.52 -0.10
N LEU A 143 4.43 -17.82 0.03
CA LEU A 143 5.16 -18.74 0.90
C LEU A 143 6.63 -18.90 0.46
N VAL A 144 6.87 -19.09 -0.84
CA VAL A 144 8.22 -19.18 -1.42
C VAL A 144 8.97 -17.87 -1.23
N SER A 145 8.33 -16.74 -1.51
CA SER A 145 8.92 -15.41 -1.31
C SER A 145 9.30 -15.17 0.15
N TYR A 146 8.43 -15.52 1.10
CA TYR A 146 8.72 -15.46 2.54
C TYR A 146 9.97 -16.27 2.90
N LEU A 147 10.08 -17.51 2.41
CA LEU A 147 11.24 -18.37 2.68
C LEU A 147 12.53 -17.83 2.06
N ILE A 148 12.47 -17.26 0.85
CA ILE A 148 13.61 -16.63 0.17
C ILE A 148 14.06 -15.40 0.97
N PHE A 149 13.16 -14.45 1.23
CA PHE A 149 13.44 -13.26 2.03
C PHE A 149 14.03 -13.61 3.38
N HIS A 150 13.46 -14.59 4.07
CA HIS A 150 13.92 -15.00 5.39
C HIS A 150 15.36 -15.53 5.41
N LYS A 151 15.79 -16.19 4.34
CA LYS A 151 17.11 -16.83 4.23
C LYS A 151 18.17 -15.90 3.66
N TYR A 152 17.80 -15.02 2.74
CA TYR A 152 18.74 -14.31 1.87
C TYR A 152 18.82 -12.81 2.13
N ILE A 153 17.97 -12.24 2.99
CA ILE A 153 18.12 -10.83 3.38
C ILE A 153 19.22 -10.68 4.42
N ASN A 154 20.19 -9.84 4.09
CA ASN A 154 21.35 -9.49 4.89
C ASN A 154 21.94 -10.69 5.68
N PRO A 155 22.37 -11.75 4.99
CA PRO A 155 22.83 -12.98 5.63
C PRO A 155 24.16 -12.78 6.38
N ARG A 156 24.92 -11.71 6.05
CA ARG A 156 26.20 -11.37 6.69
C ARG A 156 26.05 -10.40 7.87
N ARG A 157 24.93 -9.68 7.99
CA ARG A 157 24.66 -8.67 9.03
C ARG A 157 25.70 -7.54 9.06
N ASP A 158 26.17 -7.14 7.88
CA ASP A 158 27.24 -6.17 7.67
C ASP A 158 26.77 -4.70 7.64
N TYR A 159 25.46 -4.46 7.46
CA TYR A 159 24.86 -3.13 7.58
C TYR A 159 23.52 -3.16 8.34
N ASP A 160 23.03 -1.98 8.76
CA ASP A 160 21.70 -1.86 9.36
C ASP A 160 20.60 -1.98 8.28
N THR A 161 20.04 -3.19 8.15
CA THR A 161 18.93 -3.48 7.22
C THR A 161 17.73 -2.56 7.45
N LYS A 162 17.47 -2.11 8.69
CA LYS A 162 16.34 -1.24 8.98
C LYS A 162 16.56 0.15 8.41
N GLU A 163 17.78 0.67 8.49
CA GLU A 163 18.12 1.94 7.85
C GLU A 163 18.04 1.83 6.34
N TYR A 164 18.63 0.79 5.76
CA TYR A 164 18.62 0.57 4.31
C TYR A 164 17.19 0.49 3.79
N PHE A 165 16.38 -0.37 4.41
CA PHE A 165 14.98 -0.54 4.04
C PHE A 165 14.18 0.75 4.20
N ALA A 166 14.27 1.42 5.36
CA ALA A 166 13.53 2.66 5.57
C ALA A 166 13.90 3.77 4.57
N PHE A 167 15.18 3.85 4.18
CA PHE A 167 15.62 4.79 3.16
C PHE A 167 15.10 4.42 1.77
N ALA A 168 15.07 3.13 1.40
CA ALA A 168 14.44 2.66 0.16
C ALA A 168 12.94 3.01 0.11
N MET A 169 12.22 2.84 1.21
CA MET A 169 10.81 3.21 1.32
C MET A 169 10.59 4.73 1.16
N PHE A 170 11.46 5.53 1.78
CA PHE A 170 11.46 6.99 1.60
C PHE A 170 11.69 7.38 0.13
N ILE A 171 12.66 6.76 -0.54
CA ILE A 171 12.94 6.99 -1.97
C ILE A 171 11.74 6.62 -2.85
N ALA A 172 11.08 5.50 -2.59
CA ALA A 172 9.85 5.13 -3.28
C ALA A 172 8.72 6.13 -3.00
N GLY A 173 8.62 6.68 -1.79
CA GLY A 173 7.67 7.74 -1.46
C GLY A 173 7.92 9.03 -2.25
N VAL A 174 9.18 9.41 -2.45
CA VAL A 174 9.56 10.51 -3.33
C VAL A 174 9.14 10.21 -4.79
N PHE A 175 9.38 9.00 -5.26
CA PHE A 175 8.92 8.58 -6.60
C PHE A 175 7.40 8.68 -6.74
N ALA A 176 6.62 8.25 -5.74
CA ALA A 176 5.16 8.35 -5.77
C ALA A 176 4.66 9.80 -5.93
N PHE A 177 5.32 10.75 -5.24
CA PHE A 177 5.03 12.18 -5.38
C PHE A 177 5.36 12.69 -6.79
N ILE A 178 6.54 12.33 -7.31
CA ILE A 178 6.97 12.69 -8.67
C ILE A 178 6.00 12.14 -9.71
N MET A 179 5.57 10.88 -9.57
CA MET A 179 4.61 10.27 -10.47
C MET A 179 3.33 11.08 -10.56
N LEU A 180 2.77 11.49 -9.41
CA LEU A 180 1.55 12.30 -9.42
C LEU A 180 1.80 13.70 -10.00
N ALA A 181 2.90 14.36 -9.63
CA ALA A 181 3.24 15.68 -10.15
C ALA A 181 3.37 15.67 -11.69
N LEU A 182 4.07 14.67 -12.24
CA LEU A 182 4.21 14.48 -13.69
C LEU A 182 2.85 14.17 -14.33
N GLN A 183 2.04 13.30 -13.72
CA GLN A 183 0.70 13.01 -14.23
C GLN A 183 -0.14 14.29 -14.35
N TYR A 184 -0.10 15.18 -13.36
CA TYR A 184 -0.78 16.47 -13.43
C TYR A 184 -0.17 17.39 -14.48
N ALA A 185 1.16 17.47 -14.56
CA ALA A 185 1.86 18.35 -15.49
C ALA A 185 1.63 17.98 -16.96
N THR A 186 1.68 16.68 -17.29
CA THR A 186 1.56 16.22 -18.68
C THR A 186 0.11 16.06 -19.14
N ASN A 187 -0.83 15.82 -18.21
CA ASN A 187 -2.20 15.49 -18.56
C ASN A 187 -3.23 16.52 -18.09
N ALA A 188 -3.23 16.81 -16.78
CA ALA A 188 -4.26 17.66 -16.19
C ALA A 188 -4.12 19.13 -16.64
N ILE A 189 -2.91 19.70 -16.58
CA ILE A 189 -2.68 21.11 -16.96
C ILE A 189 -3.01 21.37 -18.44
N PRO A 190 -2.57 20.56 -19.42
CA PRO A 190 -2.98 20.74 -20.81
C PRO A 190 -4.49 20.59 -21.02
N ALA A 191 -5.14 19.63 -20.35
CA ALA A 191 -6.58 19.46 -20.42
C ALA A 191 -7.36 20.67 -19.84
N LEU A 192 -6.78 21.37 -18.86
CA LEU A 192 -7.35 22.58 -18.25
C LEU A 192 -7.19 23.84 -19.13
N LEU A 193 -6.22 23.84 -20.03
CA LEU A 193 -5.94 24.95 -20.94
C LEU A 193 -6.58 24.77 -22.33
N GLY A 194 -7.12 23.59 -22.63
CA GLY A 194 -7.82 23.25 -23.87
C GLY A 194 -9.35 23.43 -23.82
N PRO A 195 -10.07 23.20 -24.95
CA PRO A 195 -11.53 23.31 -25.01
C PRO A 195 -12.26 22.29 -24.09
N PRO A 196 -13.52 22.56 -23.69
CA PRO A 196 -14.15 21.88 -22.56
C PRO A 196 -14.41 20.38 -22.79
N PHE A 197 -13.71 19.58 -21.99
CA PHE A 197 -14.07 18.31 -21.33
C PHE A 197 -14.87 17.25 -22.11
N THR A 198 -14.18 16.20 -22.56
CA THR A 198 -14.78 14.87 -22.77
C THR A 198 -14.54 13.96 -21.55
N TYR A 199 -15.61 13.28 -21.12
CA TYR A 199 -15.68 12.36 -19.97
C TYR A 199 -14.55 11.30 -19.92
N ASN A 200 -14.06 10.86 -21.08
CA ASN A 200 -13.05 9.80 -21.21
C ASN A 200 -11.66 10.15 -20.67
N ILE A 201 -11.38 11.43 -20.41
CA ILE A 201 -10.07 11.91 -19.97
C ILE A 201 -9.88 11.68 -18.46
N ILE A 202 -10.87 11.96 -17.62
CA ILE A 202 -10.79 11.83 -16.15
C ILE A 202 -10.65 10.35 -15.74
N GLU A 203 -11.39 9.45 -16.38
CA GLU A 203 -11.35 8.02 -16.09
C GLU A 203 -10.00 7.38 -16.50
N ARG A 204 -9.39 7.88 -17.58
CA ARG A 204 -8.06 7.45 -18.06
C ARG A 204 -6.92 8.05 -17.22
N PHE A 205 -7.07 9.27 -16.68
CA PHE A 205 -6.03 9.94 -15.89
C PHE A 205 -5.95 9.48 -14.44
N PHE A 206 -7.04 8.95 -13.86
CA PHE A 206 -7.12 8.59 -12.45
C PHE A 206 -7.33 7.10 -12.17
N SER A 207 -7.21 6.23 -13.19
CA SER A 207 -7.25 4.77 -13.00
C SER A 207 -6.19 4.25 -12.01
N ILE A 208 -5.09 5.00 -11.86
CA ILE A 208 -3.99 4.77 -10.92
C ILE A 208 -4.40 4.99 -9.45
N SER A 209 -5.41 5.82 -9.21
CA SER A 209 -5.76 6.44 -7.92
C SER A 209 -5.70 5.49 -6.73
N ASN A 210 -6.52 4.44 -6.72
CA ASN A 210 -6.66 3.56 -5.57
C ASN A 210 -5.39 2.73 -5.29
N ASN A 211 -4.68 2.33 -6.34
CA ASN A 211 -3.45 1.56 -6.19
C ASN A 211 -2.28 2.45 -5.74
N LEU A 212 -2.20 3.67 -6.27
CA LEU A 212 -1.25 4.69 -5.81
C LEU A 212 -1.54 5.11 -4.36
N SER A 213 -2.81 5.20 -3.98
CA SER A 213 -3.20 5.43 -2.59
C SER A 213 -2.73 4.31 -1.69
N THR A 214 -2.98 3.07 -2.07
CA THR A 214 -2.57 1.90 -1.29
C THR A 214 -1.05 1.87 -1.09
N ILE A 215 -0.27 2.09 -2.15
CA ILE A 215 1.19 2.06 -2.03
C ILE A 215 1.71 3.21 -1.16
N ILE A 216 1.17 4.42 -1.30
CA ILE A 216 1.57 5.55 -0.46
C ILE A 216 1.30 5.27 1.02
N LEU A 217 0.13 4.70 1.38
CA LEU A 217 -0.16 4.29 2.76
C LEU A 217 0.83 3.26 3.30
N MET A 218 1.36 2.39 2.42
CA MET A 218 2.37 1.40 2.77
C MET A 218 3.78 1.97 2.91
N ILE A 219 4.13 3.05 2.22
CA ILE A 219 5.50 3.60 2.19
C ILE A 219 5.70 4.86 3.04
N MET A 220 4.69 5.73 3.12
CA MET A 220 4.74 7.03 3.80
C MET A 220 5.16 6.97 5.27
N PRO A 221 4.75 5.98 6.10
CA PRO A 221 5.23 5.90 7.48
C PRO A 221 6.75 5.83 7.62
N PHE A 222 7.47 5.30 6.62
CA PHE A 222 8.93 5.24 6.66
C PHE A 222 9.61 6.59 6.41
N SER A 223 8.98 7.52 5.69
CA SER A 223 9.46 8.90 5.55
C SER A 223 9.57 9.58 6.92
N PHE A 224 8.57 9.38 7.77
CA PHE A 224 8.56 9.85 9.16
C PHE A 224 9.54 9.08 10.07
N TYR A 225 9.69 7.77 9.87
CA TYR A 225 10.69 6.97 10.59
C TYR A 225 12.12 7.47 10.33
N VAL A 226 12.46 7.75 9.06
CA VAL A 226 13.77 8.30 8.68
C VAL A 226 13.91 9.72 9.23
N ALA A 227 12.85 10.53 9.17
CA ALA A 227 12.84 11.89 9.70
C ALA A 227 13.25 11.96 11.18
N ALA A 228 12.71 11.06 12.02
CA ALA A 228 12.99 11.02 13.45
C ALA A 228 14.40 10.51 13.80
N LYS A 229 15.15 9.91 12.86
CA LYS A 229 16.44 9.25 13.14
C LYS A 229 17.65 9.87 12.45
N LYS A 230 17.47 10.70 11.41
CA LYS A 230 18.57 11.10 10.52
C LYS A 230 18.89 12.59 10.58
N LYS A 231 20.13 12.90 10.17
CA LYS A 231 20.65 14.27 10.02
C LYS A 231 19.74 15.13 9.14
N TYR A 232 19.25 14.58 8.03
CA TYR A 232 18.33 15.23 7.09
C TYR A 232 16.84 15.14 7.49
N GLY A 233 16.57 15.17 8.80
CA GLY A 233 15.24 14.87 9.35
C GLY A 233 14.11 15.75 8.80
N VAL A 234 14.38 17.03 8.52
CA VAL A 234 13.38 17.98 7.98
C VAL A 234 12.95 17.63 6.56
N ILE A 235 13.89 17.27 5.69
CA ILE A 235 13.57 16.92 4.28
C ILE A 235 12.70 15.66 4.24
N CYS A 236 13.05 14.65 5.06
CA CYS A 236 12.28 13.41 5.15
C CYS A 236 10.87 13.66 5.73
N PHE A 237 10.77 14.57 6.70
CA PHE A 237 9.50 14.99 7.27
C PHE A 237 8.62 15.70 6.24
N ILE A 238 9.16 16.69 5.53
CA ILE A 238 8.47 17.42 4.45
C ILE A 238 7.96 16.42 3.41
N SER A 239 8.81 15.50 2.96
CA SER A 239 8.41 14.48 1.99
C SER A 239 7.28 13.59 2.50
N GLY A 240 7.34 13.15 3.77
CA GLY A 240 6.26 12.35 4.37
C GLY A 240 4.93 13.10 4.44
N VAL A 241 4.97 14.40 4.76
CA VAL A 241 3.79 15.28 4.72
C VAL A 241 3.28 15.39 3.28
N LEU A 242 4.14 15.73 2.31
CA LEU A 242 3.76 15.84 0.90
C LEU A 242 3.15 14.54 0.37
N GLN A 243 3.70 13.38 0.71
CA GLN A 243 3.14 12.06 0.38
C GLN A 243 1.72 11.88 0.95
N GLY A 244 1.47 12.31 2.19
CA GLY A 244 0.13 12.30 2.78
C GLY A 244 -0.86 13.20 2.03
N PHE A 245 -0.41 14.42 1.70
CA PHE A 245 -1.19 15.44 0.98
C PHE A 245 -1.39 15.12 -0.50
N THR A 246 -0.51 14.31 -1.10
CA THR A 246 -0.63 13.77 -2.47
C THR A 246 -2.00 13.12 -2.68
N MET A 247 -2.63 12.59 -1.63
CA MET A 247 -3.97 12.00 -1.73
C MET A 247 -5.09 12.97 -2.08
N LEU A 248 -4.98 14.25 -1.73
CA LEU A 248 -5.95 15.28 -2.16
C LEU A 248 -6.06 15.32 -3.69
N PHE A 249 -4.94 15.03 -4.35
CA PHE A 249 -4.77 15.05 -5.79
C PHE A 249 -4.90 13.65 -6.39
N SER A 250 -5.21 12.60 -5.62
CA SER A 250 -5.23 11.23 -6.14
C SER A 250 -6.58 10.78 -6.70
N SER A 251 -7.65 11.58 -6.53
CA SER A 251 -9.08 11.23 -6.75
C SER A 251 -9.61 10.00 -5.96
N SER A 252 -8.77 9.29 -5.19
CA SER A 252 -9.21 8.20 -4.32
C SER A 252 -9.83 8.75 -3.03
N ARG A 253 -11.16 8.63 -2.90
CA ARG A 253 -11.90 9.09 -1.70
C ARG A 253 -11.48 8.34 -0.44
N SER A 254 -11.34 7.02 -0.52
CA SER A 254 -10.85 6.20 0.59
C SER A 254 -9.37 6.42 0.86
N GLY A 255 -8.56 6.57 -0.20
CA GLY A 255 -7.15 6.90 -0.09
C GLY A 255 -6.93 8.21 0.68
N LEU A 256 -7.74 9.23 0.39
CA LEU A 256 -7.75 10.50 1.11
C LEU A 256 -8.01 10.30 2.60
N PHE A 257 -9.13 9.68 2.96
CA PHE A 257 -9.52 9.49 4.34
C PHE A 257 -8.45 8.71 5.14
N PHE A 258 -7.99 7.58 4.62
CA PHE A 258 -7.00 6.75 5.31
C PHE A 258 -5.61 7.41 5.38
N SER A 259 -5.24 8.21 4.37
CA SER A 259 -3.97 8.94 4.39
C SER A 259 -3.94 10.02 5.44
N PHE A 260 -5.00 10.82 5.58
CA PHE A 260 -5.07 11.80 6.66
C PHE A 260 -5.10 11.13 8.04
N ALA A 261 -5.82 10.00 8.17
CA ALA A 261 -5.87 9.22 9.40
C ALA A 261 -4.50 8.68 9.84
N LEU A 262 -3.58 8.43 8.91
CA LEU A 262 -2.21 7.98 9.22
C LEU A 262 -1.19 9.13 9.31
N THR A 263 -1.27 10.10 8.40
CA THR A 263 -0.29 11.20 8.30
C THR A 263 -0.33 12.11 9.54
N LEU A 264 -1.53 12.45 10.04
CA LEU A 264 -1.67 13.37 11.18
C LEU A 264 -1.04 12.80 12.48
N PRO A 265 -1.31 11.53 12.89
CA PRO A 265 -0.59 10.92 14.00
C PRO A 265 0.93 10.83 13.77
N LEU A 266 1.37 10.52 12.55
CA LEU A 266 2.79 10.41 12.23
C LEU A 266 3.55 11.74 12.36
N ILE A 267 2.90 12.85 12.01
CA ILE A 267 3.41 14.20 12.26
C ILE A 267 3.64 14.39 13.77
N ILE A 268 2.62 14.12 14.59
CA ILE A 268 2.66 14.29 16.05
C ILE A 268 3.78 13.41 16.65
N ILE A 269 3.83 12.14 16.27
CA ILE A 269 4.82 11.18 16.77
C ILE A 269 6.23 11.64 16.41
N THR A 270 6.45 12.10 15.17
CA THR A 270 7.78 12.56 14.73
C THR A 270 8.23 13.79 15.51
N MET A 271 7.33 14.77 15.70
CA MET A 271 7.61 15.97 16.50
C MET A 271 7.83 15.67 17.98
N TYR A 272 7.20 14.61 18.51
CA TYR A 272 7.42 14.13 19.87
C TYR A 272 8.79 13.45 20.04
N LEU A 273 9.21 12.68 19.03
CA LEU A 273 10.47 11.92 19.04
C LEU A 273 11.70 12.81 18.77
N ASP A 274 11.68 13.67 17.74
CA ASP A 274 12.79 14.58 17.42
C ASP A 274 12.49 16.01 17.93
N LYS A 275 12.70 16.19 19.23
CA LYS A 275 12.50 17.47 19.92
C LYS A 275 13.42 18.58 19.41
N ALA A 276 14.62 18.23 18.96
CA ALA A 276 15.63 19.21 18.53
C ALA A 276 15.17 19.96 17.27
N LYS A 277 14.45 19.29 16.36
CA LYS A 277 13.96 19.89 15.11
C LYS A 277 12.48 20.27 15.13
N ARG A 278 11.80 20.17 16.28
CA ARG A 278 10.36 20.46 16.41
C ARG A 278 9.95 21.82 15.81
N LYS A 279 10.75 22.87 16.04
CA LYS A 279 10.50 24.20 15.47
C LYS A 279 10.59 24.18 13.93
N GLN A 280 11.59 23.49 13.38
CA GLN A 280 11.77 23.35 11.92
C GLN A 280 10.61 22.59 11.29
N TYR A 281 10.12 21.52 11.94
CA TYR A 281 8.93 20.80 11.48
C TYR A 281 7.66 21.66 11.49
N ALA A 282 7.45 22.45 12.55
CA ALA A 282 6.29 23.34 12.64
C ALA A 282 6.30 24.41 11.53
N ILE A 283 7.46 25.01 11.27
CA ILE A 283 7.65 25.96 10.17
C ILE A 283 7.36 25.28 8.82
N ALA A 284 7.90 24.08 8.60
CA ALA A 284 7.66 23.33 7.38
C ALA A 284 6.17 23.01 7.17
N LEU A 285 5.44 22.61 8.22
CA LEU A 285 3.99 22.38 8.16
C LEU A 285 3.22 23.65 7.80
N ALA A 286 3.56 24.78 8.42
CA ALA A 286 2.91 26.06 8.14
C ALA A 286 3.10 26.48 6.68
N ILE A 287 4.31 26.32 6.14
CA ILE A 287 4.62 26.60 4.73
C ILE A 287 3.81 25.67 3.82
N ILE A 288 3.80 24.35 4.08
CA ILE A 288 3.04 23.39 3.27
C ILE A 288 1.55 23.70 3.31
N ALA A 289 0.99 24.01 4.49
CA ALA A 289 -0.42 24.35 4.64
C ALA A 289 -0.78 25.62 3.85
N ALA A 290 0.07 26.65 3.90
CA ALA A 290 -0.11 27.87 3.11
C ALA A 290 -0.07 27.58 1.59
N LEU A 291 0.90 26.79 1.13
CA LEU A 291 1.02 26.41 -0.29
C LEU A 291 -0.20 25.60 -0.75
N VAL A 292 -0.66 24.64 0.05
CA VAL A 292 -1.85 23.84 -0.27
C VAL A 292 -3.09 24.74 -0.32
N ALA A 293 -3.26 25.67 0.62
CA ALA A 293 -4.37 26.62 0.60
C ALA A 293 -4.35 27.49 -0.67
N ILE A 294 -3.17 27.99 -1.07
CA ILE A 294 -3.00 28.76 -2.32
C ILE A 294 -3.40 27.91 -3.53
N ILE A 295 -2.93 26.66 -3.62
CA ILE A 295 -3.27 25.75 -4.74
C ILE A 295 -4.77 25.48 -4.79
N ILE A 296 -5.42 25.32 -3.62
CA ILE A 296 -6.87 25.12 -3.54
C ILE A 296 -7.62 26.37 -4.04
N VAL A 297 -7.23 27.56 -3.60
CA VAL A 297 -7.90 28.82 -3.97
C VAL A 297 -7.67 29.14 -5.46
N VAL A 298 -6.43 29.08 -5.93
CA VAL A 298 -6.07 29.40 -7.33
C VAL A 298 -6.65 28.39 -8.31
N GLY A 299 -6.67 27.11 -7.94
CA GLY A 299 -7.22 26.04 -8.76
C GLY A 299 -8.74 25.92 -8.72
N TYR A 300 -9.44 26.73 -7.91
CA TYR A 300 -10.86 26.51 -7.55
C TYR A 300 -11.77 26.35 -8.75
N GLU A 301 -11.84 27.37 -9.61
CA GLU A 301 -12.77 27.36 -10.74
C GLU A 301 -12.33 26.44 -11.88
N LYS A 302 -11.02 26.40 -12.15
CA LYS A 302 -10.49 25.70 -13.32
C LYS A 302 -10.27 24.22 -13.07
N ILE A 303 -9.75 23.85 -11.90
CA ILE A 303 -9.27 22.49 -11.60
C ILE A 303 -10.27 21.77 -10.71
N TRP A 304 -10.63 22.40 -9.59
CA TRP A 304 -11.37 21.73 -8.53
C TRP A 304 -12.84 21.57 -8.88
N ILE A 305 -13.50 22.61 -9.40
CA ILE A 305 -14.90 22.51 -9.83
C ILE A 305 -15.07 21.39 -10.87
N PRO A 306 -14.41 21.34 -12.04
CA PRO A 306 -14.60 20.24 -13.00
C PRO A 306 -14.23 18.86 -12.48
N MET A 307 -13.22 18.78 -11.59
CA MET A 307 -12.81 17.52 -10.96
C MET A 307 -13.83 17.04 -9.92
N PHE A 308 -14.52 17.92 -9.21
CA PHE A 308 -15.53 17.55 -8.22
C PHE A 308 -16.95 17.48 -8.83
N THR A 309 -17.31 18.31 -9.81
CA THR A 309 -18.63 18.32 -10.46
C THR A 309 -18.85 17.11 -11.37
N ASN A 310 -17.84 16.65 -12.11
CA ASN A 310 -17.93 15.39 -12.88
C ASN A 310 -18.02 14.14 -11.99
N TYR A 311 -17.66 14.25 -10.70
CA TYR A 311 -17.89 13.22 -9.69
C TYR A 311 -19.20 13.43 -8.89
N ALA A 312 -19.79 14.64 -8.97
CA ALA A 312 -20.91 15.09 -8.14
C ALA A 312 -22.30 14.85 -8.74
N PHE A 313 -22.45 14.07 -9.81
CA PHE A 313 -23.78 13.64 -10.26
C PHE A 313 -24.49 12.68 -9.29
N ARG A 314 -23.98 12.49 -8.06
CA ARG A 314 -24.68 11.75 -6.98
C ARG A 314 -24.68 12.41 -5.59
N LEU A 315 -24.14 13.60 -5.41
CA LEU A 315 -24.23 14.33 -4.13
C LEU A 315 -24.37 15.83 -4.41
N GLN A 316 -25.55 16.24 -4.89
CA GLN A 316 -25.99 17.62 -4.79
C GLN A 316 -26.06 18.00 -3.30
N ASP A 317 -25.50 19.17 -2.97
CA ASP A 317 -25.45 19.83 -1.65
C ASP A 317 -24.41 19.35 -0.63
N ASN A 318 -23.18 19.89 -0.70
CA ASN A 318 -22.21 19.71 0.39
C ASN A 318 -21.15 20.84 0.56
N TRP A 319 -21.55 22.12 0.47
CA TRP A 319 -20.73 23.21 1.04
C TRP A 319 -20.35 22.95 2.51
N LYS A 320 -21.20 22.20 3.22
CA LYS A 320 -20.98 21.69 4.58
C LYS A 320 -19.77 20.75 4.70
N MET A 321 -19.48 19.91 3.69
CA MET A 321 -18.31 19.04 3.69
C MET A 321 -17.01 19.83 3.50
N TYR A 322 -17.01 20.83 2.63
CA TYR A 322 -15.86 21.71 2.42
C TYR A 322 -15.63 22.63 3.63
N LEU A 323 -16.70 23.13 4.25
CA LEU A 323 -16.66 23.83 5.53
C LEU A 323 -16.12 22.92 6.64
N LEU A 324 -16.53 21.65 6.69
CA LEU A 324 -15.99 20.64 7.62
C LEU A 324 -14.51 20.38 7.40
N ILE A 325 -14.03 20.32 6.16
CA ILE A 325 -12.60 20.17 5.83
C ILE A 325 -11.82 21.43 6.21
N ALA A 326 -12.36 22.63 5.96
CA ALA A 326 -11.75 23.89 6.35
C ALA A 326 -11.69 24.03 7.89
N ILE A 327 -12.80 23.74 8.59
CA ILE A 327 -12.88 23.71 10.05
C ILE A 327 -11.93 22.65 10.61
N ALA A 328 -11.88 21.44 10.04
CA ALA A 328 -10.94 20.40 10.46
C ALA A 328 -9.49 20.85 10.26
N SER A 329 -9.18 21.54 9.16
CA SER A 329 -7.85 22.08 8.88
C SER A 329 -7.47 23.18 9.87
N ILE A 330 -8.40 24.10 10.19
CA ILE A 330 -8.22 25.14 11.21
C ILE A 330 -8.05 24.49 12.58
N LEU A 331 -8.90 23.53 12.96
CA LEU A 331 -8.81 22.82 14.24
C LEU A 331 -7.50 22.05 14.37
N VAL A 332 -7.00 21.44 13.30
CA VAL A 332 -5.69 20.78 13.27
C VAL A 332 -4.57 21.82 13.50
N VAL A 333 -4.61 22.95 12.80
CA VAL A 333 -3.63 24.04 12.97
C VAL A 333 -3.70 24.64 14.38
N SER A 334 -4.90 24.94 14.88
CA SER A 334 -5.14 25.44 16.25
C SER A 334 -4.72 24.43 17.31
N TYR A 335 -4.93 23.14 17.09
CA TYR A 335 -4.45 22.06 17.95
C TYR A 335 -2.92 22.02 18.01
N PHE A 336 -2.24 22.21 16.88
CA PHE A 336 -0.78 22.29 16.83
C PHE A 336 -0.21 23.56 17.48
N ILE A 337 -0.90 24.70 17.34
CA ILE A 337 -0.57 25.95 18.06
C ILE A 337 -0.77 25.76 19.57
N ALA A 338 -1.87 25.14 20.00
CA ALA A 338 -2.12 24.83 21.41
C ALA A 338 -1.05 23.90 22.00
N LEU A 339 -0.62 22.87 21.26
CA LEU A 339 0.50 22.02 21.67
C LEU A 339 1.86 22.73 21.74
N TYR A 340 2.01 23.89 21.08
CA TYR A 340 3.22 24.70 21.12
C TYR A 340 3.21 25.68 22.30
N VAL A 341 2.07 26.33 22.56
CA VAL A 341 1.92 27.38 23.57
C VAL A 341 1.71 26.80 24.98
N MET A 342 1.03 25.66 25.11
CA MET A 342 0.59 25.17 26.42
C MET A 342 1.72 24.55 27.28
N PRO A 343 1.62 24.62 28.62
CA PRO A 343 2.57 23.96 29.51
C PRO A 343 2.49 22.42 29.43
N LYS A 344 3.60 21.73 29.77
CA LYS A 344 3.80 20.28 29.57
C LYS A 344 2.72 19.36 30.16
N ARG A 345 2.00 19.78 31.20
CA ARG A 345 0.86 19.03 31.76
C ARG A 345 -0.35 19.08 30.81
N LEU A 346 -0.71 20.26 30.31
CA LEU A 346 -1.81 20.42 29.36
C LEU A 346 -1.49 19.80 27.99
N GLN A 347 -0.25 19.86 27.51
CA GLN A 347 0.14 19.15 26.27
C GLN A 347 -0.11 17.64 26.37
N ARG A 348 0.22 17.02 27.51
CA ARG A 348 -0.04 15.59 27.74
C ARG A 348 -1.53 15.28 27.76
N VAL A 349 -2.33 16.13 28.42
CA VAL A 349 -3.80 15.98 28.44
C VAL A 349 -4.38 16.12 27.04
N LEU A 350 -3.94 17.11 26.26
CA LEU A 350 -4.42 17.37 24.91
C LEU A 350 -4.09 16.20 23.96
N VAL A 351 -2.86 15.66 24.03
CA VAL A 351 -2.42 14.47 23.26
C VAL A 351 -3.21 13.22 23.66
N LEU A 352 -3.40 13.00 24.97
CA LEU A 352 -4.21 11.87 25.45
C LEU A 352 -5.67 12.00 25.05
N ALA A 353 -6.23 13.21 25.06
CA ALA A 353 -7.59 13.49 24.61
C ALA A 353 -7.76 13.25 23.10
N THR A 354 -6.78 13.64 22.27
CA THR A 354 -6.83 13.35 20.82
C THR A 354 -6.62 11.88 20.53
N ALA A 355 -5.73 11.21 21.25
CA ALA A 355 -5.58 9.75 21.15
C ALA A 355 -6.87 9.04 21.58
N ALA A 356 -7.54 9.52 22.63
CA ALA A 356 -8.83 8.99 23.07
C ALA A 356 -9.94 9.27 22.04
N VAL A 357 -10.05 10.48 21.48
CA VAL A 357 -11.00 10.82 20.40
C VAL A 357 -10.73 9.98 19.16
N PHE A 358 -9.47 9.76 18.79
CA PHE A 358 -9.09 8.87 17.69
C PHE A 358 -9.48 7.42 17.98
N LEU A 359 -9.24 6.92 19.20
CA LEU A 359 -9.67 5.58 19.62
C LEU A 359 -11.20 5.47 19.66
N ILE A 360 -11.92 6.52 20.06
CA ILE A 360 -13.39 6.61 20.03
C ILE A 360 -13.91 6.67 18.60
N MET A 361 -13.23 7.37 17.69
CA MET A 361 -13.55 7.34 16.26
C MET A 361 -13.29 5.95 15.67
N CYS A 362 -12.16 5.32 15.97
CA CYS A 362 -11.87 3.95 15.54
C CYS A 362 -12.89 2.95 16.12
N ALA A 363 -13.24 3.07 17.39
CA ALA A 363 -14.27 2.28 18.04
C ALA A 363 -15.66 2.58 17.47
N GLY A 364 -15.95 3.84 17.13
CA GLY A 364 -17.18 4.25 16.47
C GLY A 364 -17.29 3.66 15.07
N VAL A 365 -16.21 3.68 14.28
CA VAL A 365 -16.14 2.99 12.98
C VAL A 365 -16.30 1.47 13.14
N PHE A 366 -15.79 0.90 14.24
CA PHE A 366 -15.89 -0.54 14.52
C PHE A 366 -17.29 -0.95 15.00
N VAL A 367 -17.93 -0.15 15.85
CA VAL A 367 -19.29 -0.36 16.41
C VAL A 367 -20.37 -0.03 15.38
N PHE A 368 -20.16 1.00 14.55
CA PHE A 368 -21.06 1.37 13.46
C PHE A 368 -20.62 0.78 12.12
N TRP A 369 -19.78 -0.27 12.12
CA TRP A 369 -19.25 -0.88 10.90
C TRP A 369 -20.36 -1.32 9.94
N GLU A 370 -21.48 -1.86 10.45
CA GLU A 370 -22.65 -2.18 9.63
C GLU A 370 -23.32 -0.93 9.03
N LYS A 371 -23.46 0.17 9.78
CA LYS A 371 -24.07 1.40 9.25
C LYS A 371 -23.14 2.14 8.29
N ALA A 372 -21.83 2.10 8.54
CA ALA A 372 -20.80 2.64 7.65
C ALA A 372 -20.72 1.82 6.35
N LEU A 373 -20.84 0.49 6.43
CA LEU A 373 -21.04 -0.39 5.27
C LEU A 373 -22.31 -0.02 4.54
N VAL A 374 -23.46 0.16 5.21
CA VAL A 374 -24.72 0.56 4.56
C VAL A 374 -24.60 1.93 3.88
N ILE A 375 -23.87 2.89 4.45
CA ILE A 375 -23.63 4.20 3.83
C ILE A 375 -22.68 4.06 2.61
N LEU A 376 -21.59 3.30 2.73
CA LEU A 376 -20.65 3.02 1.63
C LEU A 376 -21.28 2.19 0.51
N VAL A 377 -22.17 1.24 0.86
CA VAL A 377 -22.96 0.40 -0.05
C VAL A 377 -24.05 1.22 -0.73
N LYS A 378 -24.73 2.13 -0.02
CA LYS A 378 -25.67 3.08 -0.64
C LYS A 378 -24.99 4.06 -1.60
N MET A 379 -23.68 4.30 -1.46
CA MET A 379 -22.91 5.15 -2.36
C MET A 379 -22.47 4.45 -3.66
N ASP A 380 -22.49 3.12 -3.71
CA ASP A 380 -22.13 2.32 -4.91
C ASP A 380 -22.95 1.00 -4.96
N TYR A 381 -24.11 1.06 -5.64
CA TYR A 381 -25.08 -0.05 -5.77
C TYR A 381 -24.42 -1.38 -6.13
N SER A 382 -23.44 -1.37 -7.04
CA SER A 382 -22.75 -2.58 -7.48
C SER A 382 -21.98 -3.27 -6.34
N ARG A 383 -21.35 -2.52 -5.43
CA ARG A 383 -20.62 -3.09 -4.28
C ARG A 383 -21.55 -3.75 -3.27
N GLY A 384 -22.72 -3.17 -3.05
CA GLY A 384 -23.78 -3.79 -2.24
C GLY A 384 -24.21 -5.14 -2.79
N MET A 385 -24.49 -5.17 -4.10
CA MET A 385 -24.90 -6.40 -4.78
C MET A 385 -23.82 -7.48 -4.75
N MET A 386 -22.55 -7.10 -4.93
CA MET A 386 -21.42 -8.02 -4.78
C MET A 386 -21.30 -8.56 -3.35
N ALA A 387 -21.50 -7.73 -2.33
CA ALA A 387 -21.50 -8.17 -0.94
C ALA A 387 -22.62 -9.19 -0.66
N ASP A 388 -23.83 -8.91 -1.13
CA ASP A 388 -24.97 -9.83 -1.02
C ASP A 388 -24.71 -11.15 -1.76
N LEU A 389 -24.16 -11.08 -2.98
CA LEU A 389 -23.74 -12.26 -3.74
C LEU A 389 -22.70 -13.10 -2.97
N ALA A 390 -21.70 -12.47 -2.36
CA ALA A 390 -20.70 -13.16 -1.57
C ALA A 390 -21.32 -13.90 -0.38
N MET A 391 -22.31 -13.28 0.28
CA MET A 391 -23.03 -13.91 1.39
C MET A 391 -23.87 -15.10 0.91
N LYS A 392 -24.59 -14.96 -0.22
CA LYS A 392 -25.31 -16.08 -0.85
C LYS A 392 -24.38 -17.23 -1.21
N ASN A 393 -23.22 -16.92 -1.78
CA ASN A 393 -22.18 -17.88 -2.10
C ASN A 393 -21.64 -18.60 -0.85
N PHE A 394 -21.43 -17.86 0.24
CA PHE A 394 -21.01 -18.44 1.51
C PHE A 394 -22.08 -19.40 2.08
N TYR A 395 -23.36 -19.02 2.07
CA TYR A 395 -24.42 -19.91 2.55
C TYR A 395 -24.55 -21.19 1.70
N ARG A 396 -24.33 -21.08 0.39
CA ARG A 396 -24.41 -22.23 -0.53
C ARG A 396 -23.16 -23.12 -0.47
N PHE A 397 -21.98 -22.54 -0.28
CA PHE A 397 -20.68 -23.22 -0.28
C PHE A 397 -19.85 -22.82 0.95
N PRO A 398 -20.28 -23.17 2.17
CA PRO A 398 -19.75 -22.59 3.41
C PRO A 398 -18.31 -22.98 3.74
N ILE A 399 -17.85 -24.15 3.29
CA ILE A 399 -16.52 -24.67 3.66
C ILE A 399 -15.44 -24.04 2.78
N PHE A 400 -15.56 -24.21 1.46
CA PHE A 400 -14.52 -23.84 0.48
C PHE A 400 -14.85 -22.59 -0.36
N GLY A 401 -16.03 -21.98 -0.18
CA GLY A 401 -16.47 -20.84 -0.98
C GLY A 401 -16.57 -21.17 -2.47
N THR A 402 -16.65 -20.14 -3.31
CA THR A 402 -16.77 -20.30 -4.78
C THR A 402 -15.45 -20.36 -5.55
N GLY A 403 -14.32 -20.15 -4.87
CA GLY A 403 -13.01 -19.97 -5.50
C GLY A 403 -12.76 -18.53 -5.96
N ILE A 404 -11.48 -18.18 -6.16
CA ILE A 404 -11.05 -16.85 -6.62
C ILE A 404 -11.37 -16.59 -8.10
N GLY A 405 -11.44 -17.66 -8.90
CA GLY A 405 -11.75 -17.58 -10.33
C GLY A 405 -13.23 -17.54 -10.66
N TYR A 406 -14.12 -17.50 -9.66
CA TYR A 406 -15.56 -17.52 -9.86
C TYR A 406 -16.04 -16.26 -10.60
N SER A 407 -16.65 -16.45 -11.77
CA SER A 407 -17.06 -15.35 -12.66
C SER A 407 -18.43 -14.74 -12.34
N GLY A 408 -19.17 -15.26 -11.35
CA GLY A 408 -20.53 -14.79 -11.07
C GLY A 408 -20.65 -13.34 -10.56
N THR A 409 -19.54 -12.65 -10.24
CA THR A 409 -19.55 -11.21 -9.96
C THR A 409 -19.70 -10.35 -11.22
N ASP A 410 -19.52 -10.93 -12.41
CA ASP A 410 -19.49 -10.20 -13.70
C ASP A 410 -20.81 -9.51 -14.04
N ALA A 411 -21.91 -9.98 -13.43
CA ALA A 411 -23.20 -9.31 -13.48
C ALA A 411 -23.19 -7.90 -12.86
N TYR A 412 -22.23 -7.59 -11.99
CA TYR A 412 -22.15 -6.34 -11.23
C TYR A 412 -20.86 -5.56 -11.46
N TYR A 413 -19.78 -6.24 -11.85
CA TYR A 413 -18.46 -5.65 -12.10
C TYR A 413 -17.73 -6.40 -13.22
N GLN A 414 -17.31 -5.69 -14.26
CA GLN A 414 -16.54 -6.26 -15.35
C GLN A 414 -15.04 -6.12 -15.06
N PRO A 415 -14.31 -7.23 -14.83
CA PRO A 415 -12.88 -7.17 -14.56
C PRO A 415 -12.11 -6.72 -15.81
N ARG A 416 -10.98 -6.04 -15.58
CA ARG A 416 -10.01 -5.75 -16.65
C ARG A 416 -9.25 -7.02 -17.04
N THR A 417 -8.65 -7.02 -18.23
CA THR A 417 -7.87 -8.16 -18.73
C THR A 417 -6.81 -8.60 -17.72
N ALA A 418 -6.72 -9.91 -17.44
CA ALA A 418 -5.81 -10.51 -16.47
C ALA A 418 -5.99 -10.04 -15.01
N THR A 419 -7.19 -9.55 -14.66
CA THR A 419 -7.59 -9.30 -13.27
C THR A 419 -8.61 -10.34 -12.80
N MET A 420 -8.57 -10.69 -11.52
CA MET A 420 -9.56 -11.61 -10.95
C MET A 420 -10.92 -10.93 -10.77
N HIS A 421 -11.94 -11.76 -10.61
CA HIS A 421 -13.31 -11.36 -10.32
C HIS A 421 -13.41 -10.86 -8.87
N PHE A 422 -13.45 -9.53 -8.70
CA PHE A 422 -13.38 -8.88 -7.38
C PHE A 422 -14.77 -8.66 -6.77
N TYR A 423 -14.89 -8.96 -5.47
CA TYR A 423 -15.95 -8.44 -4.61
C TYR A 423 -15.67 -7.03 -4.08
N HIS A 424 -14.53 -6.43 -4.44
CA HIS A 424 -14.06 -5.10 -4.04
C HIS A 424 -13.92 -4.86 -2.52
N SER A 425 -13.91 -5.91 -1.71
CA SER A 425 -13.59 -5.85 -0.29
C SER A 425 -12.90 -7.13 0.12
N ALA A 426 -11.76 -7.04 0.79
CA ALA A 426 -10.96 -8.22 1.13
C ALA A 426 -11.66 -9.19 2.09
N PRO A 427 -12.35 -8.76 3.17
CA PRO A 427 -13.13 -9.68 4.01
C PRO A 427 -14.22 -10.40 3.21
N ILE A 428 -14.94 -9.67 2.36
CA ILE A 428 -16.01 -10.21 1.52
C ILE A 428 -15.44 -11.19 0.50
N GLN A 429 -14.30 -10.87 -0.11
CA GLN A 429 -13.57 -11.75 -1.02
C GLN A 429 -13.16 -13.05 -0.32
N ILE A 430 -12.64 -12.96 0.91
CA ILE A 430 -12.23 -14.16 1.68
C ILE A 430 -13.45 -15.05 1.93
N ILE A 431 -14.54 -14.47 2.40
CA ILE A 431 -15.77 -15.20 2.75
C ILE A 431 -16.38 -15.84 1.49
N GLY A 432 -16.59 -15.07 0.43
CA GLY A 432 -17.23 -15.55 -0.80
C GLY A 432 -16.36 -16.57 -1.56
N SER A 433 -15.07 -16.29 -1.72
CA SER A 433 -14.18 -17.13 -2.54
C SER A 433 -13.59 -18.33 -1.81
N MET A 434 -13.44 -18.30 -0.49
CA MET A 434 -12.71 -19.37 0.24
C MET A 434 -13.48 -19.93 1.44
N GLY A 435 -14.68 -19.43 1.74
CA GLY A 435 -15.52 -19.94 2.81
C GLY A 435 -14.85 -19.89 4.20
N LEU A 436 -15.29 -20.80 5.08
CA LEU A 436 -14.80 -20.91 6.45
C LEU A 436 -13.30 -21.24 6.50
N VAL A 437 -12.81 -22.07 5.56
CA VAL A 437 -11.38 -22.40 5.47
C VAL A 437 -10.56 -21.13 5.21
N GLY A 438 -11.02 -20.27 4.30
CA GLY A 438 -10.44 -18.96 4.04
C GLY A 438 -10.44 -18.06 5.27
N VAL A 439 -11.59 -17.93 5.93
CA VAL A 439 -11.73 -17.10 7.14
C VAL A 439 -10.75 -17.53 8.23
N ILE A 440 -10.67 -18.84 8.53
CA ILE A 440 -9.75 -19.37 9.54
C ILE A 440 -8.29 -19.13 9.14
N ALA A 441 -7.91 -19.40 7.90
CA ALA A 441 -6.55 -19.23 7.41
C ALA A 441 -6.09 -17.77 7.46
N TYR A 442 -6.91 -16.84 6.98
CA TYR A 442 -6.58 -15.41 6.99
C TYR A 442 -6.63 -14.82 8.41
N ALA A 443 -7.54 -15.29 9.28
CA ALA A 443 -7.55 -14.92 10.70
C ALA A 443 -6.26 -15.40 11.39
N TYR A 444 -5.83 -16.63 11.14
CA TYR A 444 -4.58 -17.16 11.67
C TYR A 444 -3.36 -16.34 11.20
N MET A 445 -3.31 -15.97 9.92
CA MET A 445 -2.30 -15.07 9.37
C MET A 445 -2.30 -13.70 10.06
N PHE A 446 -3.47 -13.07 10.16
CA PHE A 446 -3.62 -11.77 10.80
C PHE A 446 -3.17 -11.79 12.26
N VAL A 447 -3.68 -12.75 13.06
CA VAL A 447 -3.31 -12.90 14.48
C VAL A 447 -1.82 -13.17 14.64
N SER A 448 -1.23 -14.01 13.79
CA SER A 448 0.20 -14.34 13.84
C SER A 448 1.08 -13.11 13.56
N ARG A 449 0.67 -12.27 12.59
CA ARG A 449 1.32 -10.99 12.28
C ARG A 449 1.26 -10.02 13.46
N ILE A 450 0.10 -9.85 14.08
CA ILE A 450 -0.06 -9.01 15.28
C ILE A 450 0.79 -9.53 16.44
N ARG A 451 0.79 -10.85 16.70
CA ARG A 451 1.62 -11.48 17.74
C ARG A 451 3.10 -11.22 17.49
N LEU A 452 3.56 -11.31 16.24
CA LEU A 452 4.95 -11.04 15.89
C LEU A 452 5.35 -9.60 16.22
N LEU A 453 4.53 -8.62 15.83
CA LEU A 453 4.84 -7.20 16.08
C LEU A 453 4.80 -6.86 17.58
N ARG A 454 3.91 -7.50 18.35
CA ARG A 454 3.82 -7.30 19.81
C ARG A 454 5.04 -7.83 20.57
N GLN A 455 5.76 -8.82 20.03
CA GLN A 455 6.96 -9.37 20.66
C GLN A 455 8.14 -8.39 20.68
N ASN A 456 8.15 -7.38 19.79
CA ASN A 456 9.18 -6.36 19.77
C ASN A 456 8.57 -5.01 19.40
N LYS A 457 8.36 -4.16 20.43
CA LYS A 457 7.73 -2.84 20.32
C LYS A 457 8.68 -1.72 19.86
N SER A 458 9.74 -2.05 19.11
CA SER A 458 10.63 -1.03 18.56
C SER A 458 9.89 -0.07 17.62
N PHE A 459 10.38 1.17 17.52
CA PHE A 459 9.81 2.16 16.60
C PHE A 459 9.73 1.65 15.15
N PHE A 460 10.70 0.84 14.70
CA PHE A 460 10.69 0.22 13.37
C PHE A 460 9.51 -0.75 13.17
N ASN A 461 9.27 -1.63 14.15
CA ASN A 461 8.14 -2.56 14.08
C ASN A 461 6.80 -1.83 14.20
N PHE A 462 6.75 -0.73 14.97
CA PHE A 462 5.60 0.16 15.00
C PHE A 462 5.35 0.84 13.65
N THR A 463 6.40 1.27 12.94
CA THR A 463 6.27 1.78 11.56
C THR A 463 5.70 0.69 10.63
N ILE A 464 6.19 -0.55 10.70
CA ILE A 464 5.64 -1.68 9.94
C ILE A 464 4.17 -1.93 10.26
N TYR A 465 3.78 -1.81 11.53
CA TYR A 465 2.38 -1.91 11.95
C TYR A 465 1.52 -0.86 11.24
N LEU A 466 1.97 0.41 11.20
CA LEU A 466 1.24 1.49 10.52
C LEU A 466 1.14 1.27 9.01
N CYS A 467 2.22 0.84 8.36
CA CYS A 467 2.19 0.47 6.93
C CYS A 467 1.17 -0.66 6.67
N THR A 468 1.16 -1.66 7.55
CA THR A 468 0.22 -2.78 7.46
C THR A 468 -1.22 -2.31 7.67
N LEU A 469 -1.46 -1.46 8.68
CA LEU A 469 -2.76 -0.88 8.96
C LEU A 469 -3.30 -0.12 7.75
N GLY A 470 -2.47 0.70 7.10
CA GLY A 470 -2.84 1.42 5.88
C GLY A 470 -3.32 0.50 4.76
N LEU A 471 -2.58 -0.58 4.48
CA LEU A 471 -2.97 -1.60 3.50
C LEU A 471 -4.29 -2.29 3.87
N TYR A 472 -4.46 -2.69 5.14
CA TYR A 472 -5.69 -3.37 5.57
C TYR A 472 -6.91 -2.45 5.52
N LEU A 473 -6.78 -1.19 5.95
CA LEU A 473 -7.85 -0.20 5.86
C LEU A 473 -8.29 0.00 4.40
N MET A 474 -7.32 0.17 3.49
CA MET A 474 -7.63 0.27 2.06
C MET A 474 -8.25 -1.03 1.53
N SER A 475 -7.80 -2.18 2.02
CA SER A 475 -8.33 -3.51 1.66
C SER A 475 -9.79 -3.75 2.05
N LEU A 476 -10.37 -2.92 2.93
CA LEU A 476 -11.80 -2.99 3.25
C LEU A 476 -12.68 -2.49 2.10
N VAL A 477 -12.15 -1.60 1.26
CA VAL A 477 -12.89 -0.92 0.17
C VAL A 477 -12.24 -1.13 -1.21
N ASN A 478 -11.03 -1.66 -1.27
CA ASN A 478 -10.37 -2.10 -2.49
C ASN A 478 -9.35 -3.19 -2.12
N PRO A 479 -9.51 -4.46 -2.54
CA PRO A 479 -8.84 -5.63 -1.96
C PRO A 479 -7.34 -5.71 -2.27
N GLY A 480 -6.54 -4.77 -1.76
CA GLY A 480 -5.11 -4.67 -1.98
C GLY A 480 -4.33 -5.91 -1.53
N ILE A 481 -4.78 -6.62 -0.48
CA ILE A 481 -4.15 -7.89 -0.08
C ILE A 481 -4.30 -9.03 -1.11
N PHE A 482 -5.06 -8.82 -2.19
CA PHE A 482 -5.17 -9.74 -3.32
C PHE A 482 -4.33 -9.29 -4.54
N VAL A 483 -3.49 -8.26 -4.39
CA VAL A 483 -2.53 -7.85 -5.42
C VAL A 483 -1.16 -8.46 -5.10
N PRO A 484 -0.69 -9.49 -5.86
CA PRO A 484 0.45 -10.30 -5.44
C PRO A 484 1.77 -9.53 -5.40
N LEU A 485 2.19 -8.98 -6.54
CA LEU A 485 3.52 -8.39 -6.69
C LEU A 485 3.66 -7.05 -5.98
N MET A 486 2.67 -6.18 -6.12
CA MET A 486 2.78 -4.83 -5.59
C MET A 486 2.59 -4.83 -4.07
N PHE A 487 1.48 -5.33 -3.53
CA PHE A 487 1.18 -5.15 -2.10
C PHE A 487 1.60 -6.34 -1.25
N MET A 488 1.32 -7.57 -1.70
CA MET A 488 1.57 -8.76 -0.87
C MET A 488 3.04 -9.12 -0.76
N LEU A 489 3.83 -8.95 -1.82
CA LEU A 489 5.28 -9.17 -1.77
C LEU A 489 5.96 -8.20 -0.77
N GLN A 490 5.55 -6.93 -0.79
CA GLN A 490 6.03 -5.92 0.17
C GLN A 490 5.63 -6.26 1.60
N LEU A 491 4.36 -6.60 1.82
CA LEU A 491 3.87 -7.00 3.13
C LEU A 491 4.65 -8.22 3.66
N THR A 492 4.94 -9.17 2.78
CA THR A 492 5.76 -10.36 3.10
C THR A 492 7.16 -9.95 3.57
N LEU A 493 7.82 -9.05 2.84
CA LEU A 493 9.11 -8.50 3.24
C LEU A 493 9.05 -7.77 4.59
N TYR A 494 8.02 -6.95 4.83
CA TYR A 494 7.89 -6.20 6.09
C TYR A 494 7.93 -7.13 7.29
N TYR A 495 7.16 -8.21 7.23
CA TYR A 495 7.08 -9.16 8.33
C TYR A 495 8.34 -10.02 8.48
N VAL A 496 9.08 -10.29 7.39
CA VAL A 496 10.42 -10.89 7.48
C VAL A 496 11.37 -9.97 8.24
N LEU A 497 11.40 -8.67 7.90
CA LEU A 497 12.24 -7.68 8.58
C LEU A 497 11.86 -7.52 10.06
N ALA A 498 10.57 -7.49 10.38
CA ALA A 498 10.09 -7.46 11.76
C ALA A 498 10.51 -8.72 12.55
N GLU A 499 10.46 -9.89 11.91
CA GLU A 499 10.90 -11.15 12.53
C GLU A 499 12.41 -11.15 12.80
N GLN A 500 13.22 -10.73 11.82
CA GLN A 500 14.67 -10.63 11.96
C GLN A 500 15.06 -9.65 13.07
N ASN A 501 14.36 -8.51 13.19
CA ASN A 501 14.58 -7.52 14.25
C ASN A 501 14.27 -8.08 15.65
N THR A 502 13.26 -8.94 15.79
CA THR A 502 12.92 -9.61 17.06
C THR A 502 13.99 -10.61 17.50
N LYS A 503 14.75 -11.20 16.56
CA LYS A 503 15.83 -12.16 16.87
C LYS A 503 17.09 -11.48 17.40
N THR A 504 17.29 -10.21 17.10
CA THR A 504 18.48 -9.46 17.54
C THR A 504 18.37 -9.00 18.99
N THR A 505 17.16 -8.70 19.48
CA THR A 505 16.92 -8.31 20.88
C THR A 505 16.95 -9.49 21.86
N ALA A 506 16.66 -10.72 21.44
CA ALA A 506 16.74 -11.90 22.33
C ALA A 506 18.18 -12.39 22.62
N LYS A 507 19.21 -11.68 22.12
CA LYS A 507 20.64 -11.96 22.31
C LYS A 507 21.38 -10.87 23.10
N ARG A 508 20.67 -9.85 23.56
CA ARG A 508 21.11 -8.90 24.59
C ARG A 508 20.24 -9.11 25.80
#